data_AF-A0A964VTU3-F1
#
_entry.id   AF-A0A964VTU3-F1
#
_cell.length_a   1.000
_cell.length_b   1.000
_cell.length_c   1.000
_cell.angle_alpha   90.00
_cell.angle_beta   90.00
_cell.angle_gamma   90.00
#
_symmetry.space_group_name_H-M   'P 1'
#
loop_
_entity.id
_entity.type
_entity.pdbx_description
1 polymer ?
#
loop_
_entity_poly.entity_id
_entity_poly.type
_entity_poly.pdbx_seq_one_letter_code
_entity_poly.pdbx_strand_id
1 'polypeptide(L)'
;MALDGTDFVDTDLRTSGGSSPRLATASPSMSGGTGRAPTREELDSQLTATQQDLAKLREAQEQLERAKAAIEEMRRRRGEFHTGREEMLQNLLRGVALLEQAEMNLRRDALQMGRTLEGLRGALGNVQGLNEQTWTDTTWETELARALAAIENARMEWNQARLAWSVLEEGSASAGQAAGSAAPVSLLTGLTTAQLARLGLAFNWPVALLGLGVFALAVVLALKR
;
A
#
# COMPACT_ATOMS: atom_id res chain seq x y z
N MET A 1 -17.61 27.44 -15.18
CA MET A 1 -17.06 27.99 -16.43
C MET A 1 -15.85 28.82 -16.05
N ALA A 2 -14.70 28.57 -16.67
CA ALA A 2 -13.39 29.24 -16.48
C ALA A 2 -12.75 28.96 -15.10
N LEU A 3 -11.46 28.66 -14.93
CA LEU A 3 -10.22 28.90 -15.69
C LEU A 3 -9.41 27.56 -15.60
N ASP A 4 -8.52 27.18 -16.50
CA ASP A 4 -7.27 27.87 -16.77
C ASP A 4 -6.69 27.33 -18.09
N GLY A 5 -6.33 28.25 -18.96
CA GLY A 5 -5.76 27.95 -20.25
C GLY A 5 -4.39 27.34 -20.04
N THR A 6 -4.11 26.28 -20.78
CA THR A 6 -2.76 25.78 -21.01
C THR A 6 -1.92 26.90 -21.63
N ASP A 7 -1.32 27.70 -20.77
CA ASP A 7 -0.36 28.76 -21.04
C ASP A 7 1.00 28.09 -21.35
N PHE A 8 1.06 27.44 -22.50
CA PHE A 8 2.32 27.08 -23.14
C PHE A 8 2.75 28.27 -23.99
N VAL A 9 3.41 29.23 -23.35
CA VAL A 9 4.11 30.28 -24.07
C VAL A 9 5.47 29.72 -24.51
N ASP A 10 5.56 29.34 -25.78
CA ASP A 10 6.86 29.21 -26.48
C ASP A 10 7.49 30.61 -26.60
N THR A 11 8.12 31.07 -25.52
CA THR A 11 8.86 32.34 -25.43
C THR A 11 10.32 32.16 -25.86
N ASP A 12 10.58 31.58 -27.03
CA ASP A 12 11.97 31.51 -27.55
C ASP A 12 12.11 31.80 -29.05
N LEU A 13 11.09 32.36 -29.71
CA LEU A 13 11.18 32.76 -31.14
C LEU A 13 10.86 34.23 -31.44
N ARG A 14 10.98 35.13 -30.45
CA ARG A 14 10.93 36.58 -30.70
C ARG A 14 12.24 37.28 -30.37
N THR A 15 13.23 37.06 -31.23
CA THR A 15 14.27 38.06 -31.47
C THR A 15 13.89 38.87 -32.71
N SER A 16 13.23 40.01 -32.49
CA SER A 16 13.16 41.09 -33.46
C SER A 16 14.48 41.85 -33.39
N GLY A 17 15.22 41.88 -34.50
CA GLY A 17 16.40 42.72 -34.67
C GLY A 17 17.72 41.98 -34.50
N GLY A 18 18.22 41.41 -35.60
CA GLY A 18 19.56 40.86 -35.65
C GLY A 18 19.70 39.82 -36.75
N SER A 19 19.84 40.31 -37.99
CA SER A 19 20.35 39.60 -39.18
C SER A 19 20.11 38.10 -39.24
N SER A 20 19.16 37.69 -40.09
CA SER A 20 19.18 36.38 -40.73
C SER A 20 20.63 36.06 -41.15
N PRO A 21 21.19 34.88 -40.83
CA PRO A 21 22.19 34.35 -41.72
C PRO A 21 21.39 34.06 -42.99
N ARG A 22 21.40 35.03 -43.91
CA ARG A 22 21.26 34.71 -45.32
C ARG A 22 22.09 33.44 -45.49
N LEU A 23 21.50 32.44 -46.13
CA LEU A 23 22.27 31.58 -47.00
C LEU A 23 22.97 32.51 -47.99
N ALA A 24 24.05 33.13 -47.53
CA ALA A 24 25.18 33.45 -48.36
C ALA A 24 25.61 32.06 -48.79
N THR A 25 25.10 31.65 -49.94
CA THR A 25 25.96 31.08 -50.95
C THR A 25 27.16 32.02 -51.05
N ALA A 26 28.11 31.83 -50.15
CA ALA A 26 29.47 32.25 -50.33
C ALA A 26 29.93 31.44 -51.54
N SER A 27 29.59 31.94 -52.72
CA SER A 27 30.39 31.68 -53.89
C SER A 27 31.81 31.99 -53.44
N PRO A 28 32.75 31.04 -53.48
CA PRO A 28 34.12 31.41 -53.32
C PRO A 28 34.37 32.43 -54.43
N SER A 29 34.62 33.68 -54.02
CA SER A 29 35.30 34.63 -54.86
C SER A 29 36.65 34.00 -55.12
N MET A 30 36.71 33.23 -56.21
CA MET A 30 37.93 32.74 -56.82
C MET A 30 38.66 34.00 -57.29
N SER A 31 39.32 34.66 -56.35
CA SER A 31 40.35 35.65 -56.65
C SER A 31 41.29 34.98 -57.62
N GLY A 32 41.50 35.65 -58.77
CA GLY A 32 42.18 35.11 -59.93
C GLY A 32 43.50 34.44 -59.59
N GLY A 33 43.47 33.12 -59.49
CA GLY A 33 44.60 32.24 -59.72
C GLY A 33 44.41 31.64 -61.10
N THR A 34 45.33 31.96 -62.01
CA THR A 34 45.57 31.27 -63.28
C THR A 34 45.11 29.82 -63.27
N GLY A 35 44.49 29.33 -64.35
CA GLY A 35 44.10 27.93 -64.58
C GLY A 35 45.28 26.94 -64.52
N ARG A 36 45.83 26.78 -63.32
CA ARG A 36 46.91 25.90 -62.92
C ARG A 36 46.26 24.81 -62.10
N ALA A 37 46.50 23.55 -62.46
CA ALA A 37 46.05 22.42 -61.65
C ALA A 37 46.57 22.61 -60.20
N PRO A 38 45.72 22.39 -59.18
CA PRO A 38 46.13 22.51 -57.79
C PRO A 38 47.39 21.68 -57.58
N THR A 39 48.39 22.29 -56.94
CA THR A 39 49.64 21.59 -56.68
C THR A 39 49.39 20.48 -55.66
N ARG A 40 50.10 19.35 -55.78
CA ARG A 40 49.92 18.18 -54.93
C ARG A 40 49.99 18.52 -53.44
N GLU A 41 50.88 19.43 -53.08
CA GLU A 41 51.09 19.92 -51.70
C GLU A 41 49.87 20.67 -51.15
N GLU A 42 49.18 21.45 -51.98
CA GLU A 42 47.98 22.19 -51.57
C GLU A 42 46.79 21.24 -51.35
N LEU A 43 46.66 20.18 -52.16
CA LEU A 43 45.67 19.12 -51.95
C LEU A 43 45.95 18.32 -50.68
N ASP A 44 47.22 18.01 -50.39
CA ASP A 44 47.62 17.32 -49.16
C ASP A 44 47.34 18.19 -47.91
N SER A 45 47.54 19.51 -48.01
CA SER A 45 47.17 20.46 -46.95
C SER A 45 45.66 20.54 -46.71
N GLN A 46 44.85 20.52 -47.77
CA GLN A 46 43.38 20.49 -47.65
C GLN A 46 42.89 19.14 -47.11
N LEU A 47 43.51 18.04 -47.51
CA LEU A 47 43.19 16.70 -47.00
C LEU A 47 43.50 16.58 -45.50
N THR A 48 44.64 17.11 -45.04
CA THR A 48 44.97 17.12 -43.62
C THR A 48 44.05 18.04 -42.80
N ALA A 49 43.71 19.23 -43.31
CA ALA A 49 42.74 20.11 -42.68
C ALA A 49 41.34 19.46 -42.54
N THR A 50 40.85 18.84 -43.62
CA THR A 50 39.55 18.14 -43.60
C THR A 50 39.55 16.92 -42.68
N GLN A 51 40.67 16.17 -42.59
CA GLN A 51 40.81 15.08 -41.61
C GLN A 51 40.79 15.59 -40.17
N GLN A 52 41.45 16.71 -39.88
CA GLN A 52 41.42 17.34 -38.56
C GLN A 52 40.00 17.83 -38.22
N ASP A 53 39.29 18.43 -39.17
CA ASP A 53 37.92 18.87 -38.96
C ASP A 53 36.98 17.68 -38.73
N LEU A 54 37.13 16.58 -39.47
CA LEU A 54 36.40 15.34 -39.21
C LEU A 54 36.68 14.78 -37.81
N ALA A 55 37.93 14.83 -37.34
CA ALA A 55 38.27 14.39 -35.99
C ALA A 55 37.57 15.25 -34.93
N LYS A 56 37.59 16.59 -35.08
CA LYS A 56 36.89 17.52 -34.19
C LYS A 56 35.38 17.28 -34.20
N LEU A 57 34.77 17.07 -35.36
CA LEU A 57 33.34 16.77 -35.46
C LEU A 57 32.98 15.46 -34.76
N ARG A 58 33.82 14.42 -34.89
CA ARG A 58 33.60 13.14 -34.19
C ARG A 58 33.71 13.28 -32.68
N GLU A 59 34.69 14.04 -32.20
CA GLU A 59 34.83 14.32 -30.77
C GLU A 59 33.60 15.09 -30.23
N ALA A 60 33.16 16.11 -30.98
CA ALA A 60 31.95 16.86 -30.64
C ALA A 60 30.68 15.96 -30.66
N GLN A 61 30.58 15.03 -31.61
CA GLN A 61 29.49 14.06 -31.67
C GLN A 61 29.49 13.16 -30.43
N GLU A 62 30.64 12.60 -30.04
CA GLU A 62 30.74 11.72 -28.89
C GLU A 62 30.39 12.46 -27.57
N GLN A 63 30.84 13.72 -27.43
CA GLN A 63 30.44 14.57 -26.31
C GLN A 63 28.93 14.79 -26.27
N LEU A 64 28.30 15.01 -27.42
CA LEU A 64 26.86 15.22 -27.54
C LEU A 64 26.07 13.93 -27.23
N GLU A 65 26.56 12.77 -27.66
CA GLU A 65 25.97 11.47 -27.32
C GLU A 65 26.06 11.17 -25.81
N ARG A 66 27.19 11.46 -25.16
CA ARG A 66 27.32 11.35 -23.70
C ARG A 66 26.38 12.31 -22.96
N ALA A 67 26.27 13.55 -23.43
CA ALA A 67 25.35 14.54 -22.86
C ALA A 67 23.89 14.10 -23.01
N LYS A 68 23.52 13.53 -24.16
CA LYS A 68 22.18 12.94 -24.39
C LYS A 68 21.90 11.81 -23.41
N ALA A 69 22.82 10.86 -23.29
CA ALA A 69 22.66 9.73 -22.36
C ALA A 69 22.49 10.20 -20.91
N ALA A 70 23.23 11.22 -20.48
CA ALA A 70 23.08 11.82 -19.16
C ALA A 70 21.70 12.48 -18.94
N ILE A 71 21.18 13.19 -19.96
CA ILE A 71 19.85 13.81 -19.89
C ILE A 71 18.75 12.75 -19.85
N GLU A 72 18.87 11.68 -20.62
CA GLU A 72 17.91 10.57 -20.64
C GLU A 72 17.88 9.84 -19.30
N GLU A 73 19.03 9.54 -18.70
CA GLU A 73 19.11 8.95 -17.37
C GLU A 73 18.51 9.87 -16.30
N MET A 74 18.76 11.18 -16.37
CA MET A 74 18.12 12.14 -15.47
C MET A 74 16.59 12.16 -15.64
N ARG A 75 16.09 12.09 -16.89
CA ARG A 75 14.65 12.02 -17.17
C ARG A 75 14.03 10.75 -16.60
N ARG A 76 14.71 9.61 -16.75
CA ARG A 76 14.28 8.33 -16.16
C ARG A 76 14.17 8.43 -14.64
N ARG A 77 15.24 8.88 -13.97
CA ARG A 77 15.25 9.05 -12.49
C ARG A 77 14.17 10.01 -12.00
N ARG A 78 13.91 11.08 -12.77
CA ARG A 78 12.83 12.02 -12.45
C ARG A 78 11.45 11.38 -12.57
N GLY A 79 11.25 10.52 -13.56
CA GLY A 79 10.03 9.72 -13.70
C GLY A 79 9.83 8.79 -12.51
N GLU A 80 10.85 7.99 -12.19
CA GLU A 80 10.85 7.06 -11.05
C GLU A 80 10.58 7.80 -9.72
N PHE A 81 11.19 8.98 -9.53
CA PHE A 81 10.93 9.82 -8.36
C PHE A 81 9.48 10.30 -8.27
N HIS A 82 8.91 10.80 -9.36
CA HIS A 82 7.53 11.30 -9.36
C HIS A 82 6.53 10.18 -9.11
N THR A 83 6.69 9.04 -9.79
CA THR A 83 5.85 7.86 -9.58
C THR A 83 5.96 7.36 -8.14
N GLY A 84 7.18 7.16 -7.63
CA GLY A 84 7.39 6.70 -6.26
C GLY A 84 6.86 7.69 -5.22
N ARG A 85 6.97 9.00 -5.48
CA ARG A 85 6.39 10.05 -4.62
C ARG A 85 4.88 9.97 -4.60
N GLU A 86 4.22 9.85 -5.74
CA GLU A 86 2.75 9.76 -5.81
C GLU A 86 2.22 8.50 -5.12
N GLU A 87 2.84 7.35 -5.37
CA GLU A 87 2.52 6.10 -4.70
C GLU A 87 2.68 6.21 -3.19
N MET A 88 3.80 6.75 -2.71
CA MET A 88 4.06 6.90 -1.29
C MET A 88 3.09 7.91 -0.66
N LEU A 89 2.76 9.00 -1.33
CA LEU A 89 1.79 9.98 -0.85
C LEU A 89 0.41 9.34 -0.66
N GLN A 90 -0.06 8.55 -1.64
CA GLN A 90 -1.33 7.83 -1.53
C GLN A 90 -1.32 6.80 -0.40
N ASN A 91 -0.24 6.02 -0.27
CA ASN A 91 -0.09 5.01 0.78
C ASN A 91 -0.05 5.64 2.17
N LEU A 92 0.71 6.73 2.34
CA LEU A 92 0.80 7.45 3.61
C LEU A 92 -0.53 8.10 3.97
N LEU A 93 -1.21 8.78 3.05
CA LEU A 93 -2.53 9.35 3.31
C LEU A 93 -3.53 8.29 3.76
N ARG A 94 -3.58 7.14 3.06
CA ARG A 94 -4.44 6.02 3.45
C ARG A 94 -4.05 5.47 4.82
N GLY A 95 -2.76 5.26 5.06
CA GLY A 95 -2.25 4.72 6.32
C GLY A 95 -2.56 5.61 7.51
N VAL A 96 -2.37 6.94 7.37
CA VAL A 96 -2.74 7.93 8.38
C VAL A 96 -4.23 7.86 8.68
N ALA A 97 -5.10 7.89 7.66
CA ALA A 97 -6.54 7.84 7.86
C ALA A 97 -7.00 6.55 8.59
N LEU A 98 -6.42 5.39 8.23
CA LEU A 98 -6.73 4.12 8.90
C LEU A 98 -6.27 4.11 10.35
N LEU A 99 -5.08 4.65 10.65
CA LEU A 99 -4.56 4.73 12.01
C LEU A 99 -5.38 5.69 12.87
N GLU A 100 -5.75 6.85 12.35
CA GLU A 100 -6.62 7.81 13.06
C GLU A 100 -7.98 7.18 13.39
N GLN A 101 -8.58 6.45 12.43
CA GLN A 101 -9.83 5.74 12.67
C GLN A 101 -9.68 4.65 13.73
N ALA A 102 -8.60 3.86 13.66
CA ALA A 102 -8.30 2.83 14.65
C ALA A 102 -8.08 3.43 16.05
N GLU A 103 -7.35 4.53 16.15
CA GLU A 103 -7.13 5.25 17.41
C GLU A 103 -8.46 5.73 18.00
N MET A 104 -9.33 6.35 17.19
CA MET A 104 -10.63 6.81 17.68
C MET A 104 -11.50 5.64 18.17
N ASN A 105 -11.45 4.49 17.50
CA ASN A 105 -12.18 3.30 17.93
C ASN A 105 -11.62 2.77 19.26
N LEU A 106 -10.30 2.63 19.39
CA LEU A 106 -9.68 2.20 20.65
C LEU A 106 -9.99 3.15 21.80
N ARG A 107 -10.01 4.47 21.56
CA ARG A 107 -10.42 5.46 22.57
C ARG A 107 -11.89 5.29 22.97
N ARG A 108 -12.80 5.04 22.03
CA ARG A 108 -14.22 4.77 22.33
C ARG A 108 -14.38 3.47 23.12
N ASP A 109 -13.67 2.40 22.72
CA ASP A 109 -13.71 1.11 23.38
C ASP A 109 -13.18 1.22 24.82
N ALA A 110 -12.09 1.96 25.03
CA ALA A 110 -11.56 2.24 26.36
C ALA A 110 -12.58 3.00 27.24
N LEU A 111 -13.31 3.98 26.70
CA LEU A 111 -14.37 4.67 27.43
C LEU A 111 -15.55 3.74 27.76
N GLN A 112 -15.93 2.87 26.83
CA GLN A 112 -16.97 1.87 27.06
C GLN A 112 -16.56 0.89 28.16
N MET A 113 -15.33 0.37 28.10
CA MET A 113 -14.74 -0.50 29.14
C MET A 113 -14.65 0.22 30.49
N GLY A 114 -14.34 1.53 30.49
CA GLY A 114 -14.36 2.34 31.70
C GLY A 114 -15.73 2.36 32.38
N ARG A 115 -16.81 2.55 31.59
CA ARG A 115 -18.20 2.53 32.10
C ARG A 115 -18.60 1.16 32.64
N THR A 116 -18.23 0.08 31.96
CA THR A 116 -18.51 -1.28 32.46
C THR A 116 -17.74 -1.59 33.74
N LEU A 117 -16.47 -1.15 33.85
CA LEU A 117 -15.70 -1.28 35.09
C LEU A 117 -16.33 -0.52 36.26
N GLU A 118 -16.85 0.69 36.03
CA GLU A 118 -17.54 1.47 37.05
C GLU A 118 -18.82 0.77 37.51
N GLY A 119 -19.64 0.26 36.58
CA GLY A 119 -20.84 -0.54 36.87
C GLY A 119 -20.52 -1.79 37.69
N LEU A 120 -19.50 -2.56 37.28
CA LEU A 120 -19.04 -3.76 37.99
C LEU A 120 -18.53 -3.44 39.40
N ARG A 121 -17.77 -2.35 39.58
CA ARG A 121 -17.30 -1.92 40.91
C ARG A 121 -18.46 -1.50 41.80
N GLY A 122 -19.45 -0.81 41.25
CA GLY A 122 -20.68 -0.45 41.97
C GLY A 122 -21.45 -1.69 42.43
N ALA A 123 -21.66 -2.65 41.53
CA ALA A 123 -22.29 -3.93 41.85
C ALA A 123 -21.52 -4.70 42.94
N LEU A 124 -20.19 -4.76 42.84
CA LEU A 124 -19.33 -5.38 43.85
C LEU A 124 -19.47 -4.69 45.22
N GLY A 125 -19.46 -3.36 45.25
CA GLY A 125 -19.65 -2.60 46.49
C GLY A 125 -21.01 -2.87 47.14
N ASN A 126 -22.08 -2.91 46.34
CA ASN A 126 -23.42 -3.24 46.83
C ASN A 126 -23.49 -4.64 47.44
N VAL A 127 -22.89 -5.64 46.80
CA VAL A 127 -22.86 -7.03 47.30
C VAL A 127 -21.99 -7.15 48.55
N GLN A 128 -20.82 -6.50 48.59
CA GLN A 128 -19.95 -6.49 49.77
C GLN A 128 -20.55 -5.77 50.97
N GLY A 129 -21.39 -4.76 50.72
CA GLY A 129 -22.10 -4.01 51.76
C GLY A 129 -23.26 -4.77 52.40
N LEU A 130 -23.67 -5.93 51.84
CA LEU A 130 -24.74 -6.73 52.42
C LEU A 130 -24.25 -7.36 53.74
N ASN A 131 -24.94 -7.02 54.83
CA ASN A 131 -24.64 -7.56 56.15
C ASN A 131 -25.91 -7.97 56.89
N GLU A 132 -26.22 -9.26 56.84
CA GLU A 132 -27.37 -9.89 57.48
C GLU A 132 -27.39 -9.70 59.01
N GLN A 133 -26.21 -9.57 59.64
CA GLN A 133 -26.09 -9.43 61.10
C GLN A 133 -26.69 -8.13 61.64
N THR A 134 -26.93 -7.16 60.77
CA THR A 134 -27.50 -5.86 61.13
C THR A 134 -29.02 -5.84 61.10
N TRP A 135 -29.66 -6.90 60.60
CA TRP A 135 -31.10 -6.96 60.42
C TRP A 135 -31.80 -7.32 61.73
N THR A 136 -33.00 -6.77 61.95
CA THR A 136 -33.83 -7.10 63.10
C THR A 136 -35.06 -7.92 62.67
N ASP A 137 -35.71 -8.61 63.60
CA ASP A 137 -36.92 -9.39 63.32
C ASP A 137 -38.04 -8.57 62.65
N THR A 138 -38.07 -7.25 62.86
CA THR A 138 -39.07 -6.37 62.25
C THR A 138 -38.68 -5.88 60.85
N THR A 139 -37.40 -5.95 60.46
CA THR A 139 -36.91 -5.45 59.16
C THR A 139 -36.43 -6.56 58.22
N TRP A 140 -36.30 -7.80 58.70
CA TRP A 140 -35.65 -8.90 57.97
C TRP A 140 -36.25 -9.15 56.58
N GLU A 141 -37.59 -9.19 56.43
CA GLU A 141 -38.23 -9.47 55.14
C GLU A 141 -37.88 -8.39 54.10
N THR A 142 -37.89 -7.12 54.54
CA THR A 142 -37.60 -5.99 53.65
C THR A 142 -36.12 -5.89 53.28
N GLU A 143 -35.23 -6.15 54.23
CA GLU A 143 -33.78 -6.14 53.97
C GLU A 143 -33.37 -7.36 53.13
N LEU A 144 -33.96 -8.53 53.35
CA LEU A 144 -33.74 -9.70 52.53
C LEU A 144 -34.20 -9.46 51.09
N ALA A 145 -35.40 -8.91 50.88
CA ALA A 145 -35.88 -8.57 49.54
C ALA A 145 -34.93 -7.57 48.84
N ARG A 146 -34.44 -6.56 49.55
CA ARG A 146 -33.45 -5.59 49.04
C ARG A 146 -32.12 -6.25 48.71
N ALA A 147 -31.62 -7.12 49.57
CA ALA A 147 -30.37 -7.85 49.37
C ALA A 147 -30.45 -8.78 48.14
N LEU A 148 -31.56 -9.52 47.98
CA LEU A 148 -31.80 -10.36 46.81
C LEU A 148 -31.87 -9.52 45.53
N ALA A 149 -32.53 -8.36 45.56
CA ALA A 149 -32.56 -7.44 44.42
C ALA A 149 -31.16 -6.91 44.07
N ALA A 150 -30.33 -6.58 45.06
CA ALA A 150 -28.95 -6.14 44.84
C ALA A 150 -28.07 -7.24 44.20
N ILE A 151 -28.23 -8.49 44.66
CA ILE A 151 -27.53 -9.66 44.09
C ILE A 151 -27.95 -9.89 42.65
N GLU A 152 -29.26 -9.80 42.35
CA GLU A 152 -29.74 -10.01 41.00
C GLU A 152 -29.29 -8.90 40.05
N ASN A 153 -29.30 -7.64 40.51
CA ASN A 153 -28.73 -6.53 39.74
C ASN A 153 -27.23 -6.77 39.45
N ALA A 154 -26.47 -7.24 40.43
CA ALA A 154 -25.05 -7.56 40.23
C ALA A 154 -24.84 -8.69 39.21
N ARG A 155 -25.72 -9.70 39.20
CA ARG A 155 -25.69 -10.76 38.18
C ARG A 155 -25.98 -10.23 36.78
N MET A 156 -26.94 -9.32 36.64
CA MET A 156 -27.26 -8.71 35.36
C MET A 156 -26.06 -7.91 34.81
N GLU A 157 -25.43 -7.07 35.64
CA GLU A 157 -24.23 -6.30 35.28
C GLU A 157 -23.07 -7.20 34.87
N TRP A 158 -22.83 -8.28 35.63
CA TRP A 158 -21.79 -9.25 35.31
C TRP A 158 -22.03 -9.97 33.97
N ASN A 159 -23.26 -10.41 33.73
CA ASN A 159 -23.61 -11.10 32.48
C ASN A 159 -23.51 -10.16 31.27
N GLN A 160 -23.97 -8.91 31.40
CA GLN A 160 -23.83 -7.91 30.34
C GLN A 160 -22.35 -7.64 30.03
N ALA A 161 -21.51 -7.49 31.07
CA ALA A 161 -20.09 -7.25 30.89
C ALA A 161 -19.39 -8.42 30.19
N ARG A 162 -19.70 -9.67 30.56
CA ARG A 162 -19.13 -10.87 29.93
C ARG A 162 -19.48 -11.00 28.46
N LEU A 163 -20.73 -10.69 28.10
CA LEU A 163 -21.18 -10.69 26.70
C LEU A 163 -20.52 -9.58 25.89
N ALA A 164 -20.26 -8.42 26.50
CA ALA A 164 -19.62 -7.29 25.85
C ALA A 164 -18.09 -7.47 25.71
N TRP A 165 -17.45 -8.15 26.65
CA TRP A 165 -15.99 -8.21 26.75
C TRP A 165 -15.47 -9.64 26.86
N SER A 166 -14.93 -10.17 25.76
CA SER A 166 -14.39 -11.54 25.69
C SER A 166 -13.26 -11.82 26.69
N VAL A 167 -12.54 -10.78 27.15
CA VAL A 167 -11.49 -10.90 28.17
C VAL A 167 -12.03 -11.47 29.51
N LEU A 168 -13.31 -11.27 29.81
CA LEU A 168 -13.95 -11.80 31.01
C LEU A 168 -14.35 -13.28 30.87
N GLU A 169 -14.54 -13.78 29.65
CA GLU A 169 -14.77 -15.20 29.36
C GLU A 169 -13.47 -16.02 29.47
N GLU A 170 -12.37 -15.45 28.99
CA GLU A 170 -11.06 -16.13 28.95
C GLU A 170 -10.51 -16.41 30.36
N GLY A 171 -10.83 -15.55 31.33
CA GLY A 171 -10.56 -15.79 32.75
C GLY A 171 -11.42 -16.89 33.39
N SER A 172 -12.65 -17.10 32.90
CA SER A 172 -13.55 -18.16 33.40
C SER A 172 -13.13 -19.56 32.97
N ALA A 173 -12.42 -19.69 31.84
CA ALA A 173 -11.85 -20.95 31.38
C ALA A 173 -10.64 -21.40 32.22
N SER A 174 -10.01 -20.49 32.97
CA SER A 174 -8.79 -20.78 33.74
C SER A 174 -9.04 -21.40 35.14
N ALA A 175 -10.27 -21.39 35.66
CA ALA A 175 -10.55 -21.92 37.01
C ALA A 175 -10.87 -23.44 37.03
N GLY A 176 -10.87 -24.12 35.88
CA GLY A 176 -11.28 -25.53 35.77
C GLY A 176 -10.36 -26.46 34.98
N GLN A 177 -9.28 -25.96 34.35
CA GLN A 177 -8.35 -26.81 33.60
C GLN A 177 -6.90 -26.49 33.94
N ALA A 178 -6.40 -27.10 35.02
CA ALA A 178 -5.03 -27.60 35.02
C ALA A 178 -5.00 -28.89 34.17
N ALA A 179 -5.16 -28.75 32.85
CA ALA A 179 -4.90 -29.80 31.85
C ALA A 179 -4.86 -29.17 30.45
N GLY A 180 -3.66 -28.90 29.96
CA GLY A 180 -3.36 -28.63 28.55
C GLY A 180 -3.75 -27.25 28.04
N SER A 181 -2.76 -26.38 27.83
CA SER A 181 -2.90 -25.23 26.94
C SER A 181 -3.34 -25.68 25.55
N ALA A 182 -4.63 -25.59 25.26
CA ALA A 182 -5.11 -25.42 23.89
C ALA A 182 -5.08 -23.92 23.61
N ALA A 183 -3.92 -23.43 23.17
CA ALA A 183 -3.86 -22.22 22.36
C ALA A 183 -4.90 -22.33 21.23
N PRO A 184 -5.44 -21.21 20.69
CA PRO A 184 -6.24 -21.30 19.47
C PRO A 184 -5.36 -21.98 18.43
N VAL A 185 -5.68 -23.24 18.16
CA VAL A 185 -4.94 -24.04 17.21
C VAL A 185 -5.20 -23.34 15.89
N SER A 186 -4.25 -22.53 15.45
CA SER A 186 -4.11 -22.23 14.04
C SER A 186 -3.78 -23.56 13.40
N LEU A 187 -4.83 -24.32 13.08
CA LEU A 187 -4.79 -25.68 12.52
C LEU A 187 -3.98 -25.75 11.20
N LEU A 188 -3.51 -24.60 10.72
CA LEU A 188 -2.82 -24.35 9.47
C LEU A 188 -1.36 -23.91 9.67
N THR A 189 -0.94 -23.44 10.85
CA THR A 189 0.41 -22.85 11.05
C THR A 189 1.51 -23.88 11.35
N GLY A 190 1.16 -25.17 11.48
CA GLY A 190 2.10 -26.27 11.69
C GLY A 190 2.19 -27.27 10.54
N LEU A 191 1.41 -27.08 9.46
CA LEU A 191 1.36 -28.01 8.35
C LEU A 191 2.45 -27.69 7.33
N THR A 192 3.25 -28.69 6.96
CA THR A 192 4.21 -28.58 5.86
C THR A 192 3.49 -28.26 4.54
N THR A 193 4.17 -27.63 3.59
CA THR A 193 3.59 -27.28 2.27
C THR A 193 2.96 -28.50 1.57
N ALA A 194 3.53 -29.69 1.76
CA ALA A 194 2.99 -30.95 1.26
C ALA A 194 1.67 -31.38 1.94
N GLN A 195 1.52 -31.15 3.25
CA GLN A 195 0.27 -31.44 3.97
C GLN A 195 -0.84 -30.44 3.62
N LEU A 196 -0.49 -29.17 3.43
CA LEU A 196 -1.42 -28.13 2.98
C LEU A 196 -1.91 -28.43 1.54
N ALA A 197 -1.02 -28.87 0.66
CA ALA A 197 -1.38 -29.30 -0.70
C ALA A 197 -2.31 -30.53 -0.69
N ARG A 198 -2.07 -31.50 0.20
CA ARG A 198 -2.91 -32.70 0.33
C ARG A 198 -4.31 -32.38 0.89
N LEU A 199 -4.41 -31.40 1.78
CA LEU A 199 -5.68 -30.93 2.34
C LEU A 199 -6.49 -30.15 1.28
N GLY A 200 -5.82 -29.28 0.51
CA GLY A 200 -6.43 -28.60 -0.63
C GLY A 200 -6.89 -29.54 -1.74
N LEU A 201 -6.14 -30.63 -2.00
CA LEU A 201 -6.53 -31.66 -2.95
C LEU A 201 -7.76 -32.46 -2.47
N ALA A 202 -7.80 -32.82 -1.19
CA ALA A 202 -8.93 -33.56 -0.61
C ALA A 202 -10.24 -32.74 -0.65
N PHE A 203 -10.17 -31.43 -0.39
CA PHE A 203 -11.34 -30.56 -0.40
C PHE A 203 -11.91 -30.33 -1.81
N ASN A 204 -11.05 -30.28 -2.83
CA ASN A 204 -11.46 -30.06 -4.22
C ASN A 204 -11.78 -31.36 -4.99
N TRP A 205 -11.56 -32.53 -4.39
CA TRP A 205 -11.81 -33.83 -5.03
C TRP A 205 -13.27 -34.03 -5.52
N PRO A 206 -14.32 -33.64 -4.77
CA PRO A 206 -15.70 -33.78 -5.25
C PRO A 206 -15.98 -32.94 -6.49
N VAL A 207 -15.42 -31.72 -6.56
CA VAL A 207 -15.57 -30.81 -7.71
C VAL A 207 -14.79 -31.34 -8.93
N ALA A 208 -13.60 -31.89 -8.71
CA ALA A 208 -12.80 -32.50 -9.76
C ALA A 208 -13.51 -33.72 -10.38
N LEU A 209 -14.14 -34.58 -9.56
CA LEU A 209 -14.93 -35.72 -10.06
C LEU A 209 -16.13 -35.27 -10.90
N LEU A 210 -16.84 -34.23 -10.49
CA LEU A 210 -17.94 -33.66 -11.27
C LEU A 210 -17.44 -33.09 -12.61
N GLY A 211 -16.34 -32.34 -12.60
CA GLY A 211 -15.73 -31.80 -13.82
C GLY A 211 -15.29 -32.89 -14.79
N LEU A 212 -14.67 -33.96 -14.29
CA LEU A 212 -14.23 -35.10 -15.10
C LEU A 212 -15.41 -35.88 -15.69
N GLY A 213 -16.51 -36.04 -14.93
CA GLY A 213 -17.75 -36.63 -15.42
C GLY A 213 -18.39 -35.84 -16.55
N VAL A 214 -18.46 -34.51 -16.42
CA VAL A 214 -18.97 -33.60 -17.46
C VAL A 214 -18.07 -33.65 -18.70
N PHE A 215 -16.75 -33.67 -18.51
CA PHE A 215 -15.79 -33.78 -19.60
C PHE A 215 -15.91 -35.12 -20.36
N ALA A 216 -16.02 -36.24 -19.65
CA ALA A 216 -16.22 -37.55 -20.25
C ALA A 216 -17.53 -37.60 -21.05
N LEU A 217 -18.61 -37.02 -20.53
CA LEU A 217 -19.89 -36.91 -21.24
C LEU A 217 -19.76 -36.07 -22.53
N ALA A 218 -19.03 -34.95 -22.47
CA ALA A 218 -18.78 -34.10 -23.63
C ALA A 218 -17.96 -34.83 -24.71
N VAL A 219 -16.95 -35.60 -24.32
CA VAL A 219 -16.14 -36.41 -25.24
C VAL A 219 -16.98 -37.51 -25.89
N VAL A 220 -17.81 -38.22 -25.13
CA VAL A 220 -18.73 -39.23 -25.67
C VAL A 220 -19.73 -38.62 -26.65
N LEU A 221 -20.29 -37.45 -26.34
CA LEU A 221 -21.19 -36.73 -27.25
C LEU A 221 -20.50 -36.24 -28.52
N ALA A 222 -19.22 -35.85 -28.42
CA ALA A 222 -18.42 -35.43 -29.57
C ALA A 222 -18.02 -36.60 -30.48
N LEU A 223 -17.81 -37.79 -29.92
CA LEU A 223 -17.49 -39.02 -30.66
C LEU A 223 -18.73 -39.70 -31.28
N LYS A 224 -19.93 -39.34 -30.83
CA LYS A 224 -21.22 -39.88 -31.30
C LYS A 224 -21.91 -38.99 -32.34
N ARG A 225 -21.27 -37.87 -32.71
CA ARG A 225 -21.60 -37.04 -33.88
C ARG A 225 -20.74 -37.45 -35.06
#